data_AF-A0A9N8Z9X7-F1
#
_entry.id   AF-A0A9N8Z9X7-F1
#
_cell.length_a   1.000
_cell.length_b   1.000
_cell.length_c   1.000
_cell.angle_alpha   90.00
_cell.angle_beta   90.00
_cell.angle_gamma   90.00
#
_symmetry.space_group_name_H-M   'P 1'
#
loop_
_entity.id
_entity.type
_entity.pdbx_description
1 polymer ?
#
loop_
_entity_poly.entity_id
_entity_poly.type
_entity_poly.pdbx_seq_one_letter_code
_entity_poly.pdbx_strand_id
1 'polypeptide(L)'
;MDPEKFSIITEAEKKMWIMGCFPADLERDIRLYRGGIKRNEDTRKYHKFLTDRDRLVGEELLRRSILKSRLSTVWLDDLMKEWEEIHTQFIQIFPDLSM
;
A
#
# COMPACT_ATOMS: atom_id res chain seq x y z
N MET A 1 -11.73 -4.56 -2.97
CA MET A 1 -11.46 -3.14 -3.29
C MET A 1 -12.18 -2.81 -4.57
N ASP A 2 -13.00 -1.77 -4.55
CA ASP A 2 -13.59 -1.21 -5.75
C ASP A 2 -12.50 -0.42 -6.52
N PRO A 3 -12.10 -0.83 -7.74
CA PRO A 3 -11.14 -0.09 -8.56
C PRO A 3 -11.61 1.36 -8.84
N GLU A 4 -12.92 1.60 -8.79
CA GLU A 4 -13.52 2.90 -9.09
C GLU A 4 -13.23 3.93 -7.99
N LYS A 5 -13.12 3.50 -6.71
CA LYS A 5 -12.66 4.33 -5.58
C LYS A 5 -11.25 4.90 -5.79
N PHE A 6 -10.40 4.21 -6.57
CA PHE A 6 -9.04 4.65 -6.93
C PHE A 6 -8.93 5.23 -8.33
N SER A 7 -10.05 5.33 -9.06
CA SER A 7 -10.06 5.97 -10.39
C SER A 7 -10.00 7.50 -10.27
N ILE A 8 -10.51 8.06 -9.18
CA ILE A 8 -10.56 9.51 -8.91
C ILE A 8 -9.39 9.91 -8.00
N ILE A 9 -8.18 9.84 -8.52
CA ILE A 9 -7.00 10.40 -7.85
C ILE A 9 -6.87 11.86 -8.26
N THR A 10 -7.02 12.77 -7.30
CA THR A 10 -6.99 14.21 -7.50
C THR A 10 -5.58 14.70 -7.86
N GLU A 11 -5.50 15.85 -8.54
CA GLU A 11 -4.20 16.48 -8.83
C GLU A 11 -3.45 16.94 -7.58
N ALA A 12 -4.17 17.26 -6.50
CA ALA A 12 -3.59 17.62 -5.21
C ALA A 12 -2.88 16.41 -4.58
N GLU A 13 -3.55 15.24 -4.56
CA GLU A 13 -2.92 13.98 -4.18
C GLU A 13 -1.69 13.78 -5.06
N LYS A 14 -1.81 13.75 -6.41
CA LYS A 14 -0.66 13.54 -7.31
C LYS A 14 0.53 14.48 -7.03
N LYS A 15 0.27 15.75 -6.71
CA LYS A 15 1.32 16.72 -6.34
C LYS A 15 1.99 16.39 -5.00
N MET A 16 1.23 16.01 -3.98
CA MET A 16 1.79 15.50 -2.72
C MET A 16 2.67 14.28 -2.96
N TRP A 17 2.25 13.41 -3.88
CA TRP A 17 2.97 12.19 -4.27
C TRP A 17 4.30 12.41 -4.98
N ILE A 18 4.36 13.41 -5.87
CA ILE A 18 5.59 13.76 -6.59
C ILE A 18 6.57 14.52 -5.69
N MET A 19 6.09 15.28 -4.70
CA MET A 19 6.93 16.10 -3.82
C MET A 19 7.37 15.41 -2.51
N GLY A 20 6.73 14.30 -2.11
CA GLY A 20 7.03 13.58 -0.88
C GLY A 20 8.06 12.45 -1.02
N CYS A 21 8.66 12.01 0.10
CA CYS A 21 9.56 10.85 0.18
C CYS A 21 8.83 9.49 0.16
N PHE A 22 7.74 9.39 -0.62
CA PHE A 22 6.79 8.30 -0.48
C PHE A 22 7.36 6.89 -0.65
N PRO A 23 8.24 6.57 -1.62
CA PRO A 23 8.77 5.21 -1.74
C PRO A 23 9.44 4.74 -0.43
N ALA A 24 10.13 5.64 0.26
CA ALA A 24 10.76 5.35 1.54
C ALA A 24 9.74 5.23 2.69
N ASP A 25 8.68 6.06 2.70
CA ASP A 25 7.61 5.98 3.69
C ASP A 25 6.80 4.68 3.53
N LEU A 26 6.41 4.33 2.30
CA LEU A 26 5.72 3.08 1.99
C LEU A 26 6.58 1.87 2.36
N GLU A 27 7.86 1.87 2.00
CA GLU A 27 8.79 0.81 2.35
C GLU A 27 8.92 0.68 3.88
N ARG A 28 9.10 1.79 4.60
CA ARG A 28 9.15 1.80 6.06
C ARG A 28 7.90 1.16 6.64
N ASP A 29 6.74 1.55 6.16
CA ASP A 29 5.51 1.13 6.77
C ASP A 29 5.16 -0.34 6.46
N ILE A 30 5.48 -0.84 5.26
CA ILE A 30 5.41 -2.28 4.92
C ILE A 30 6.34 -3.09 5.85
N ARG A 31 7.58 -2.62 6.06
CA ARG A 31 8.54 -3.27 6.96
C ARG A 31 8.05 -3.29 8.40
N LEU A 32 7.45 -2.20 8.88
CA LEU A 32 6.87 -2.11 10.23
C LEU A 32 5.76 -3.15 10.42
N TYR A 33 4.83 -3.24 9.48
CA TYR A 33 3.73 -4.20 9.53
C TYR A 33 4.22 -5.65 9.47
N ARG A 34 5.16 -5.96 8.56
CA ARG A 34 5.78 -7.28 8.48
C ARG A 34 6.48 -7.67 9.78
N GLY A 35 7.15 -6.72 10.42
CA GLY A 35 7.72 -6.90 11.75
C GLY A 35 6.66 -7.23 12.79
N GLY A 36 5.52 -6.54 12.75
CA GLY A 36 4.36 -6.79 13.61
C GLY A 36 3.80 -8.21 13.46
N ILE A 37 3.58 -8.66 12.21
CA ILE A 37 3.15 -10.05 11.93
C ILE A 37 4.17 -11.05 12.49
N LYS A 38 5.46 -10.85 12.21
CA LYS A 38 6.51 -11.78 12.69
C LYS A 38 6.55 -11.86 14.22
N ARG A 39 6.20 -10.79 14.91
CA ARG A 39 6.10 -10.74 16.39
C ARG A 39 4.75 -11.20 16.92
N ASN A 40 3.84 -11.66 16.06
CA ASN A 40 2.47 -12.06 16.39
C ASN A 40 1.71 -10.96 17.15
N GLU A 41 1.94 -9.70 16.76
CA GLU A 41 1.23 -8.57 17.33
C GLU A 41 -0.23 -8.55 16.86
N ASP A 42 -1.11 -7.97 17.69
CA ASP A 42 -2.50 -7.76 17.32
C ASP A 42 -2.60 -6.90 16.05
N THR A 43 -3.07 -7.50 14.96
CA THR A 43 -3.20 -6.87 13.63
C THR A 43 -4.18 -5.70 13.63
N ARG A 44 -5.09 -5.61 14.62
CA ARG A 44 -5.98 -4.44 14.82
C ARG A 44 -5.20 -3.14 15.02
N LYS A 45 -3.99 -3.20 15.57
CA LYS A 45 -3.12 -2.03 15.76
C LYS A 45 -2.79 -1.33 14.44
N TYR A 46 -2.81 -2.09 13.35
CA TYR A 46 -2.46 -1.62 12.02
C TYR A 46 -3.69 -1.31 11.17
N HIS A 47 -4.91 -1.48 11.69
CA HIS A 47 -6.14 -1.23 10.94
C HIS A 47 -6.16 0.15 10.27
N LYS A 48 -5.82 1.21 11.02
CA LYS A 48 -5.76 2.59 10.51
C LYS A 48 -4.73 2.73 9.39
N PHE A 49 -3.60 2.04 9.51
CA PHE A 49 -2.55 2.04 8.50
C PHE A 49 -3.00 1.33 7.21
N LEU A 50 -3.64 0.18 7.34
CA LEU A 50 -4.05 -0.66 6.21
C LEU A 50 -5.24 -0.07 5.44
N THR A 51 -6.08 0.71 6.13
CA THR A 51 -7.25 1.41 5.55
C THR A 51 -6.95 2.88 5.22
N ASP A 52 -5.71 3.33 5.37
CA ASP A 52 -5.32 4.70 5.06
C ASP A 52 -5.48 4.96 3.56
N ARG A 53 -6.43 5.85 3.22
CA ARG A 53 -6.74 6.22 1.85
C ARG A 53 -5.54 6.81 1.12
N ASP A 54 -4.77 7.66 1.80
CA ASP A 54 -3.64 8.32 1.17
C ASP A 54 -2.62 7.26 0.75
N ARG A 55 -2.33 6.32 1.64
CA ARG A 55 -1.44 5.19 1.34
C ARG A 55 -1.92 4.36 0.13
N LEU A 56 -3.20 4.01 0.08
CA LEU A 56 -3.78 3.21 -1.01
C LEU A 56 -3.74 3.95 -2.36
N VAL A 57 -4.03 5.26 -2.36
CA VAL A 57 -3.86 6.14 -3.54
C VAL A 57 -2.39 6.17 -3.98
N GLY A 58 -1.47 6.16 -3.03
CA GLY A 58 -0.04 6.11 -3.25
C GLY A 58 0.50 4.89 -3.93
N GLU A 59 0.11 3.73 -3.43
CA GLU A 59 0.42 2.42 -4.02
C GLU A 59 -0.02 2.39 -5.48
N GLU A 60 -1.24 2.84 -5.76
CA GLU A 60 -1.80 2.87 -7.12
C GLU A 60 -1.04 3.83 -8.04
N LEU A 61 -0.68 5.02 -7.56
CA LEU A 61 0.13 5.97 -8.34
C LEU A 61 1.53 5.45 -8.63
N LEU A 62 2.17 4.79 -7.66
CA LEU A 62 3.49 4.20 -7.82
C LEU A 62 3.45 3.09 -8.87
N ARG A 63 2.46 2.20 -8.78
CA ARG A 63 2.22 1.13 -9.76
C ARG A 63 2.02 1.68 -11.18
N ARG A 64 1.19 2.72 -11.34
CA ARG A 64 0.96 3.38 -12.64
C ARG A 64 2.21 4.06 -13.18
N SER A 65 2.95 4.78 -12.34
CA SER A 65 4.20 5.47 -12.71
C SER A 65 5.23 4.47 -13.26
N ILE A 66 5.33 3.33 -12.58
CA ILE A 66 6.26 2.26 -12.91
C ILE A 66 5.89 1.58 -14.23
N LEU A 67 4.62 1.19 -14.39
CA LEU A 67 4.10 0.65 -15.66
C LEU A 67 4.34 1.60 -16.84
N LYS A 68 4.21 2.91 -16.61
CA LYS A 68 4.47 3.94 -17.62
C LYS A 68 5.97 4.08 -17.95
N SER A 69 6.84 3.91 -16.97
CA SER A 69 8.29 4.13 -17.09
C SER A 69 9.06 2.96 -17.73
N ARG A 70 8.46 1.75 -17.81
CA ARG A 70 9.11 0.50 -18.28
C ARG A 70 10.44 0.19 -17.57
N LEU A 71 10.65 0.71 -16.37
CA LEU A 71 11.85 0.43 -15.58
C LEU A 71 11.84 -1.03 -15.08
N SER A 72 13.03 -1.56 -14.79
CA SER A 72 13.14 -2.85 -14.09
C SER A 72 12.61 -2.68 -12.67
N THR A 73 11.67 -3.53 -12.28
CA THR A 73 10.87 -3.37 -11.07
C THR A 73 11.14 -4.42 -10.01
N VAL A 74 12.17 -5.25 -10.16
CA VAL A 74 12.39 -6.42 -9.29
C VAL A 74 12.23 -6.11 -7.80
N TRP A 75 12.85 -5.03 -7.29
CA TRP A 75 12.69 -4.60 -5.89
C TRP A 75 11.25 -4.19 -5.54
N LEU A 76 10.55 -3.50 -6.44
CA LEU A 76 9.15 -3.12 -6.25
C LEU A 76 8.22 -4.33 -6.38
N ASP A 77 8.48 -5.24 -7.32
CA ASP A 77 7.67 -6.44 -7.53
C ASP A 77 7.76 -7.34 -6.28
N ASP A 78 8.96 -7.49 -5.71
CA ASP A 78 9.16 -8.19 -4.45
C ASP A 78 8.41 -7.48 -3.30
N LEU A 79 8.49 -6.16 -3.22
CA LEU A 79 7.79 -5.36 -2.21
C LEU A 79 6.25 -5.46 -2.35
N MET A 80 5.73 -5.42 -3.58
CA MET A 80 4.31 -5.52 -3.89
C MET A 80 3.78 -6.93 -3.61
N LYS A 81 4.59 -7.95 -3.85
CA LYS A 81 4.25 -9.34 -3.51
C LYS A 81 4.17 -9.52 -2.00
N GLU A 82 5.15 -9.02 -1.24
CA GLU A 82 5.10 -9.02 0.22
C GLU A 82 3.86 -8.28 0.74
N TRP A 83 3.51 -7.17 0.10
CA TRP A 83 2.32 -6.39 0.41
C TRP A 83 1.01 -7.14 0.14
N GLU A 84 0.89 -7.82 -1.00
CA GLU A 84 -0.31 -8.59 -1.36
C GLU A 84 -0.55 -9.76 -0.37
N GLU A 85 0.51 -10.42 0.07
CA GLU A 85 0.46 -11.45 1.11
C GLU A 85 -0.05 -10.88 2.45
N ILE A 86 0.52 -9.73 2.86
CA ILE A 86 0.12 -8.96 4.04
C ILE A 86 -1.36 -8.59 3.98
N HIS A 87 -1.80 -8.07 2.85
CA HIS A 87 -3.16 -7.60 2.65
C HIS A 87 -4.16 -8.77 2.63
N THR A 88 -3.79 -9.90 2.02
CA THR A 88 -4.59 -11.13 2.03
C THR A 88 -4.79 -11.67 3.44
N GLN A 89 -3.72 -11.74 4.24
CA GLN A 89 -3.81 -12.14 5.65
C GLN A 89 -4.71 -11.18 6.45
N PHE A 90 -4.64 -9.88 6.15
CA PHE A 90 -5.49 -8.90 6.81
C PHE A 90 -6.97 -9.09 6.47
N ILE A 91 -7.34 -9.27 5.19
CA ILE A 91 -8.72 -9.55 4.78
C ILE A 91 -9.26 -10.81 5.48
N GLN A 92 -8.43 -11.85 5.61
CA GLN A 92 -8.82 -13.07 6.32
C GLN A 92 -9.14 -12.82 7.80
N ILE A 93 -8.42 -11.88 8.44
CA ILE A 93 -8.63 -11.52 9.85
C ILE A 93 -9.80 -10.53 10.02
N PHE A 94 -10.02 -9.66 9.03
CA PHE A 94 -11.07 -8.63 9.03
C PHE A 94 -11.92 -8.70 7.76
N PRO A 95 -12.79 -9.71 7.65
CA PRO A 95 -13.62 -9.90 6.45
C PRO A 95 -14.58 -8.73 6.21
N ASP A 96 -14.99 -8.02 7.26
CA ASP A 96 -15.93 -6.88 7.19
C ASP A 96 -15.35 -5.63 6.52
N LEU A 97 -14.03 -5.60 6.26
CA LEU A 97 -13.35 -4.49 5.58
C LEU A 97 -13.34 -4.62 4.05
N SER A 98 -13.99 -5.64 3.48
CA SER A 98 -14.07 -5.84 2.03
C SER A 98 -15.03 -4.88 1.30
N MET A 99 -15.46 -3.77 1.92
CA MET A 99 -16.52 -2.86 1.45
C MET A 99 -16.01 -1.57 0.77
#